data_AF-A0A158JTQ9-F1
#
_entry.id   AF-A0A158JTQ9-F1
#
_cell.length_a   1.000
_cell.length_b   1.000
_cell.length_c   1.000
_cell.angle_alpha   90.00
_cell.angle_beta   90.00
_cell.angle_gamma   90.00
#
_symmetry.space_group_name_H-M   'P 1'
#
loop_
_entity.id
_entity.type
_entity.pdbx_description
1 polymer ?
#
loop_
_entity_poly.entity_id
_entity_poly.type
_entity_poly.pdbx_seq_one_letter_code
_entity_poly.pdbx_strand_id
1 'polypeptide(L)'
;MCAQFTAYVELMWLTGRLAPDFKTIADFRRDNGVGIRNVCRRFVVLCRELKLFSQALVAIDGSKFKAVNTRDRNFTEGKVDKRQKQIEESIQRYLNALETADRTQPAELEAKTTRLQDKIARLREQMRTLDQIREQLKTQTDGQLSMTDPDACSRTRLGMRA
;
A
#
# COMPACT_ATOMS: atom_id res chain seq x y z
N MET A 1 22.80 6.35 -0.65
CA MET A 1 23.34 7.62 -0.14
C MET A 1 22.24 8.65 -0.26
N CYS A 2 21.81 9.22 0.85
CA CYS A 2 20.62 10.08 0.98
C CYS A 2 20.74 11.34 0.11
N ALA A 3 20.01 11.36 -1.00
CA ALA A 3 19.64 12.58 -1.69
C ALA A 3 18.33 13.08 -1.05
N GLN A 4 18.43 13.88 0.01
CA GLN A 4 17.34 14.70 0.54
C GLN A 4 17.92 15.54 1.67
N PHE A 5 18.39 16.75 1.37
CA PHE A 5 18.41 17.95 2.22
C PHE A 5 19.12 19.09 1.46
N THR A 6 18.72 19.31 0.20
CA THR A 6 19.07 20.55 -0.54
C THR A 6 17.94 21.58 -0.41
N ALA A 7 17.34 21.65 0.77
CA ALA A 7 16.55 22.80 1.18
C ALA A 7 17.31 23.44 2.34
N TYR A 8 17.69 24.70 2.17
CA TYR A 8 18.26 25.58 3.20
C TYR A 8 19.78 25.51 3.47
N VAL A 9 20.61 25.62 2.42
CA VAL A 9 22.05 25.96 2.57
C VAL A 9 22.26 27.23 3.40
N GLU A 10 21.40 28.23 3.23
CA GLU A 10 21.47 29.51 3.95
C GLU A 10 21.16 29.37 5.45
N LEU A 11 20.20 28.52 5.81
CA LEU A 11 19.88 28.23 7.21
C LEU A 11 21.00 27.45 7.87
N MET A 12 21.61 26.48 7.17
CA MET A 12 22.78 25.75 7.66
C MET A 12 23.99 26.67 7.86
N TRP A 13 24.14 27.71 7.04
CA TRP A 13 25.20 28.70 7.22
C TRP A 13 24.94 29.57 8.47
N LEU A 14 23.72 30.05 8.66
CA LEU A 14 23.30 30.84 9.82
C LEU A 14 23.39 30.08 11.15
N THR A 15 23.17 28.76 11.15
CA THR A 15 23.25 27.92 12.36
C THR A 15 24.63 27.29 12.58
N GLY A 16 25.67 27.70 11.84
CA GLY A 16 27.03 27.17 12.03
C GLY A 16 27.18 25.70 11.65
N ARG A 17 26.46 25.25 10.61
CA ARG A 17 26.37 23.86 10.14
C ARG A 17 25.76 22.87 11.14
N LEU A 18 24.99 23.36 12.12
CA LEU A 18 24.19 22.47 12.94
C LEU A 18 23.19 21.72 12.05
N ALA A 19 23.21 20.38 12.15
CA ALA A 19 22.31 19.47 11.48
C ALA A 19 21.38 18.80 12.51
N PRO A 20 20.39 19.55 13.06
CA PRO A 20 19.47 19.00 14.04
C PRO A 20 18.66 17.86 13.41
N ASP A 21 18.45 16.80 14.18
CA ASP A 21 17.63 15.68 13.73
C ASP A 21 16.13 16.07 13.67
N PHE A 22 15.33 15.18 13.07
CA PHE A 22 13.89 15.44 12.89
C PHE A 22 13.17 15.68 14.23
N LYS A 23 13.64 15.04 15.31
CA LYS A 23 13.06 15.17 16.65
C LYS A 23 13.36 16.56 17.23
N THR A 24 14.60 17.01 17.14
CA THR A 24 15.03 18.33 17.60
C THR A 24 14.28 19.45 16.88
N ILE A 25 14.10 19.33 15.57
CA ILE A 25 13.31 20.31 14.79
C ILE A 25 11.83 20.27 15.20
N ALA A 26 11.26 19.09 15.42
CA ALA A 26 9.87 18.93 15.82
C ALA A 26 9.60 19.51 17.21
N ASP A 27 10.49 19.25 18.18
CA ASP A 27 10.38 19.77 19.54
C ASP A 27 10.57 21.29 19.55
N PHE A 28 11.55 21.83 18.81
CA PHE A 28 11.70 23.29 18.63
C PHE A 28 10.42 23.95 18.07
N ARG A 29 9.80 23.35 17.05
CA ARG A 29 8.54 23.87 16.47
C ARG A 29 7.38 23.79 17.45
N ARG A 30 7.31 22.73 18.26
CA ARG A 30 6.29 22.55 19.30
C ARG A 30 6.41 23.65 20.36
N ASP A 31 7.61 23.87 20.86
CA ASP A 31 7.86 24.77 21.99
C ASP A 31 7.80 26.25 21.57
N ASN A 32 8.14 26.56 20.31
CA ASN A 32 8.24 27.93 19.80
C ASN A 32 7.12 28.32 18.82
N GLY A 33 6.03 27.54 18.73
CA GLY A 33 5.01 27.70 17.70
C GLY A 33 4.35 29.09 17.64
N VAL A 34 4.23 29.78 18.78
CA VAL A 34 3.74 31.18 18.83
C VAL A 34 4.73 32.14 18.16
N GLY A 35 6.02 32.02 18.47
CA GLY A 35 7.08 32.86 17.89
C GLY A 35 7.20 32.65 16.39
N ILE A 36 7.19 31.39 15.94
CA ILE A 36 7.24 31.04 14.52
C ILE A 36 6.06 31.65 13.76
N ARG A 37 4.83 31.52 14.28
CA ARG A 37 3.65 32.15 13.66
C ARG A 37 3.77 33.67 13.56
N ASN A 38 4.28 34.32 14.61
CA ASN A 38 4.46 35.78 14.62
C ASN A 38 5.51 36.25 13.61
N VAL A 39 6.63 35.53 13.48
CA VAL A 39 7.66 35.80 12.49
C VAL A 39 7.10 35.60 11.09
N CYS A 40 6.42 34.48 10.82
CA CYS A 40 5.77 34.25 9.52
C CYS A 40 4.75 35.34 9.19
N ARG A 41 3.95 35.80 10.17
CA ARG A 41 3.00 36.91 9.97
C ARG A 41 3.71 38.20 9.59
N ARG A 42 4.78 38.58 10.30
CA ARG A 42 5.58 39.77 9.97
C ARG A 42 6.23 39.65 8.59
N PHE A 43 6.75 38.47 8.27
CA PHE A 43 7.35 38.18 6.97
C PHE A 43 6.33 38.37 5.83
N VAL A 44 5.11 37.84 5.97
CA VAL A 44 4.04 38.03 4.98
C VAL A 44 3.66 39.50 4.83
N VAL A 45 3.57 40.25 5.93
CA VAL A 45 3.31 41.70 5.89
C VAL A 45 4.43 42.43 5.14
N LEU A 46 5.70 42.13 5.46
CA LEU A 46 6.86 42.71 4.77
C LEU A 46 6.84 42.42 3.26
N CYS A 47 6.56 41.17 2.87
CA CYS A 47 6.46 40.81 1.45
C CYS A 47 5.32 41.56 0.73
N ARG A 48 4.21 41.87 1.43
CA ARG A 48 3.13 42.71 0.88
C ARG A 48 3.56 44.16 0.71
N GLU A 49 4.25 44.74 1.70
CA GLU A 49 4.79 46.11 1.63
C GLU A 49 5.78 46.26 0.47
N LEU A 50 6.63 45.26 0.27
CA LEU A 50 7.58 45.19 -0.85
C LEU A 50 6.93 44.82 -2.19
N LYS A 51 5.59 44.66 -2.24
CA LYS A 51 4.81 44.26 -3.43
C LYS A 51 5.34 43.00 -4.12
N LEU A 52 5.90 42.06 -3.34
CA LEU A 52 6.46 40.81 -3.85
C LEU A 52 5.40 39.76 -4.22
N PHE A 53 4.15 39.96 -3.79
CA PHE A 53 3.02 39.12 -4.18
C PHE A 53 2.24 39.77 -5.32
N SER A 54 2.33 39.21 -6.54
CA SER A 54 1.47 39.57 -7.67
C SER A 54 0.34 38.55 -7.81
N GLN A 55 -0.90 39.02 -7.71
CA GLN A 55 -2.14 38.22 -7.79
C GLN A 55 -2.24 37.05 -6.79
N ALA A 56 -3.45 36.57 -6.54
CA ALA A 56 -3.76 35.63 -5.46
C ALA A 56 -3.04 34.28 -5.66
N LEU A 57 -1.91 34.08 -4.98
CA LEU A 57 -1.22 32.80 -4.95
C LEU A 57 -2.01 31.81 -4.06
N VAL A 58 -2.75 30.90 -4.69
CA VAL A 58 -3.40 29.79 -3.99
C VAL A 58 -2.43 28.63 -3.93
N ALA A 59 -1.89 28.36 -2.74
CA ALA A 59 -1.08 27.17 -2.50
C ALA A 59 -2.00 25.99 -2.15
N ILE A 60 -2.04 24.98 -3.03
CA ILE A 60 -2.68 23.69 -2.73
C ILE A 60 -1.62 22.83 -2.04
N ASP A 61 -1.70 22.72 -0.71
CA ASP A 61 -0.92 21.74 0.05
C ASP A 61 -1.37 20.33 -0.36
N GLY A 62 -0.42 19.40 -0.49
CA GLY A 62 -0.55 18.19 -1.31
C GLY A 62 -1.81 17.34 -1.07
N SER A 63 -2.26 16.65 -2.11
CA SER A 63 -3.38 15.71 -2.01
C SER A 63 -2.97 14.42 -1.29
N LYS A 64 -3.76 13.99 -0.30
CA LYS A 64 -3.57 12.69 0.38
C LYS A 64 -4.31 11.60 -0.38
N PHE A 65 -3.58 10.79 -1.15
CA PHE A 65 -4.14 9.63 -1.83
C PHE A 65 -4.05 8.38 -0.95
N LYS A 66 -5.11 7.58 -0.91
CA LYS A 66 -5.07 6.24 -0.31
C LYS A 66 -4.45 5.27 -1.31
N ALA A 67 -3.25 4.77 -1.02
CA ALA A 67 -2.68 3.65 -1.74
C ALA A 67 -3.25 2.32 -1.18
N VAL A 68 -3.90 1.53 -2.03
CA VAL A 68 -4.48 0.23 -1.64
C VAL A 68 -3.58 -0.91 -2.11
N ASN A 69 -2.40 -1.06 -1.50
CA ASN A 69 -1.53 -2.21 -1.74
C ASN A 69 -1.70 -3.26 -0.64
N THR A 70 -2.75 -4.09 -0.75
CA THR A 70 -2.96 -5.21 0.18
C THR A 70 -1.92 -6.31 -0.09
N ARG A 71 -1.36 -6.90 0.97
CA ARG A 71 -0.37 -8.00 0.87
C ARG A 71 -0.85 -9.20 0.04
N ASP A 72 -2.16 -9.42 0.03
CA ASP A 72 -2.83 -10.50 -0.71
C ASP A 72 -2.93 -10.24 -2.22
N ARG A 73 -2.58 -9.02 -2.67
CA ARG A 73 -2.45 -8.66 -4.09
C ARG A 73 -1.01 -8.78 -4.61
N ASN A 74 -0.11 -9.37 -3.82
CA ASN A 74 1.27 -9.63 -4.19
C ASN A 74 1.53 -11.15 -4.19
N PHE A 75 1.80 -11.69 -5.37
CA PHE A 75 1.91 -13.12 -5.61
C PHE A 75 3.37 -13.53 -5.79
N THR A 76 3.69 -14.68 -5.23
CA THR A 76 4.90 -15.47 -5.48
C THR A 76 4.45 -16.89 -5.78
N GLU A 77 5.27 -17.69 -6.44
CA GLU A 77 4.95 -19.09 -6.74
C GLU A 77 4.49 -19.86 -5.50
N GLY A 78 5.27 -19.81 -4.41
CA GLY A 78 4.89 -20.47 -3.15
C GLY A 78 3.62 -19.92 -2.49
N LYS A 79 3.25 -18.66 -2.71
CA LYS A 79 1.95 -18.12 -2.25
C LYS A 79 0.80 -18.66 -3.08
N VAL A 80 0.99 -18.77 -4.40
CA VAL A 80 -0.01 -19.35 -5.30
C VAL A 80 -0.24 -20.82 -4.92
N ASP A 81 0.82 -21.62 -4.76
CA ASP A 81 0.72 -23.03 -4.39
C ASP A 81 -0.04 -23.23 -3.07
N LYS A 82 0.35 -22.47 -2.05
CA LYS A 82 -0.30 -22.52 -0.74
C LYS A 82 -1.79 -22.15 -0.84
N ARG A 83 -2.12 -21.15 -1.66
CA ARG A 83 -3.51 -20.72 -1.82
C ARG A 83 -4.34 -21.74 -2.58
N GLN A 84 -3.80 -22.36 -3.63
CA GLN A 84 -4.47 -23.42 -4.37
C GLN A 84 -4.78 -24.61 -3.46
N LYS A 85 -3.80 -25.05 -2.66
CA LYS A 85 -4.01 -26.13 -1.67
C LYS A 85 -5.15 -25.82 -0.70
N GLN A 86 -5.19 -24.60 -0.16
CA GLN A 86 -6.27 -24.17 0.74
C GLN A 86 -7.66 -24.16 0.07
N ILE A 87 -7.71 -23.77 -1.21
CA ILE A 87 -8.96 -23.78 -1.99
C ILE A 87 -9.42 -25.22 -2.19
N GLU A 88 -8.51 -26.12 -2.56
CA GLU A 88 -8.82 -27.54 -2.77
C GLU A 88 -9.33 -28.22 -1.49
N GLU A 89 -8.66 -27.99 -0.36
CA GLU A 89 -9.14 -28.43 0.96
C GLU A 89 -10.53 -27.87 1.29
N SER A 90 -10.83 -26.64 0.87
CA SER A 90 -12.15 -26.03 1.08
C SER A 90 -13.23 -26.62 0.17
N ILE A 91 -12.91 -26.89 -1.09
CA ILE A 91 -13.81 -27.58 -2.02
C ILE A 91 -14.12 -28.99 -1.49
N GLN A 92 -13.11 -29.75 -1.08
CA GLN A 92 -13.32 -31.10 -0.55
C GLN A 92 -14.22 -31.09 0.68
N ARG A 93 -14.03 -30.14 1.60
CA ARG A 93 -14.91 -29.97 2.76
C ARG A 93 -16.37 -29.72 2.35
N TYR A 94 -16.61 -28.90 1.34
CA TYR A 94 -17.98 -28.63 0.87
C TYR A 94 -18.59 -29.81 0.10
N LEU A 95 -17.80 -30.56 -0.66
CA LEU A 95 -18.27 -31.78 -1.32
C LEU A 95 -18.69 -32.84 -0.30
N ASN A 96 -17.88 -33.06 0.75
CA ASN A 96 -18.25 -34.00 1.83
C ASN A 96 -19.53 -33.55 2.56
N ALA A 97 -19.72 -32.24 2.75
CA ALA A 97 -20.93 -31.69 3.35
C ALA A 97 -22.17 -31.90 2.48
N LEU A 98 -22.04 -31.80 1.15
CA LEU A 98 -23.11 -32.13 0.21
C LEU A 98 -23.45 -33.63 0.25
N GLU A 99 -22.45 -34.51 0.19
CA GLU A 99 -22.66 -35.96 0.26
C GLU A 99 -23.34 -36.39 1.57
N THR A 100 -22.99 -35.73 2.68
CA THR A 100 -23.64 -35.97 3.98
C THR A 100 -25.10 -35.51 3.98
N ALA A 101 -25.39 -34.35 3.37
CA ALA A 101 -26.75 -33.83 3.27
C ALA A 101 -27.64 -34.75 2.40
N ASP A 102 -27.12 -35.23 1.27
CA ASP A 102 -27.82 -36.15 0.36
C ASP A 102 -28.20 -37.47 1.05
N ARG A 103 -27.39 -37.94 2.01
CA ARG A 103 -27.63 -39.20 2.73
C ARG A 103 -28.60 -39.08 3.90
N THR A 104 -28.82 -37.89 4.45
CA THR A 104 -29.40 -37.75 5.80
C THR A 104 -30.68 -36.90 5.89
N GLN A 105 -31.10 -36.16 4.86
CA GLN A 105 -32.15 -35.15 5.01
C GLN A 105 -33.22 -35.12 3.90
N PRO A 106 -34.50 -34.84 4.24
CA PRO A 106 -35.57 -34.58 3.27
C PRO A 106 -35.46 -33.18 2.64
N ALA A 107 -36.27 -32.94 1.59
CA ALA A 107 -36.22 -31.83 0.62
C ALA A 107 -36.23 -30.37 1.16
N GLU A 108 -36.33 -30.13 2.46
CA GLU A 108 -36.39 -28.76 3.05
C GLU A 108 -35.02 -28.03 3.08
N LEU A 109 -33.94 -28.67 2.60
CA LEU A 109 -32.59 -28.11 2.62
C LEU A 109 -32.00 -27.72 1.26
N GLU A 110 -32.81 -27.70 0.19
CA GLU A 110 -32.38 -27.25 -1.14
C GLU A 110 -31.65 -25.90 -1.10
N ALA A 111 -32.14 -24.94 -0.31
CA ALA A 111 -31.48 -23.63 -0.18
C ALA A 111 -30.06 -23.71 0.41
N LYS A 112 -29.73 -24.72 1.23
CA LYS A 112 -28.37 -24.90 1.78
C LYS A 112 -27.47 -25.62 0.77
N THR A 113 -27.99 -26.59 0.02
CA THR A 113 -27.23 -27.28 -1.03
C THR A 113 -26.89 -26.33 -2.19
N THR A 114 -27.84 -25.49 -2.63
CA THR A 114 -27.58 -24.44 -3.63
C THR A 114 -26.49 -23.47 -3.16
N ARG A 115 -26.55 -23.00 -1.91
CA ARG A 115 -25.51 -22.10 -1.35
C ARG A 115 -24.11 -22.76 -1.30
N LEU A 116 -24.04 -24.06 -1.04
CA LEU A 116 -22.77 -24.80 -1.05
C LEU A 116 -22.24 -24.96 -2.47
N GLN A 117 -23.10 -25.26 -3.44
CA GLN A 117 -22.75 -25.32 -4.86
C GLN A 117 -22.23 -23.97 -5.37
N ASP A 118 -22.88 -22.86 -5.02
CA ASP A 118 -22.42 -21.50 -5.34
C ASP A 118 -21.02 -21.22 -4.77
N LYS A 119 -20.76 -21.64 -3.53
CA LYS A 119 -19.42 -21.50 -2.91
C LYS A 119 -18.37 -22.31 -3.65
N ILE A 120 -18.68 -23.55 -4.03
CA ILE A 120 -17.78 -24.40 -4.82
C ILE A 120 -17.50 -23.75 -6.18
N ALA A 121 -18.52 -23.22 -6.86
CA ALA A 121 -18.36 -22.54 -8.14
C ALA A 121 -17.42 -21.33 -8.01
N ARG A 122 -17.61 -20.49 -6.99
CA ARG A 122 -16.71 -19.35 -6.71
C ARG A 122 -15.28 -19.78 -6.41
N LEU A 123 -15.09 -20.85 -5.64
CA LEU A 123 -13.76 -21.38 -5.33
C LEU A 123 -13.06 -21.95 -6.57
N ARG A 124 -13.79 -22.61 -7.47
CA ARG A 124 -13.26 -23.08 -8.76
C ARG A 124 -12.85 -21.92 -9.66
N GLU A 125 -13.61 -20.83 -9.68
CA GLU A 125 -13.25 -19.63 -10.44
C GLU A 125 -11.99 -18.96 -9.88
N GLN A 126 -11.86 -18.90 -8.55
CA GLN A 126 -10.63 -18.44 -7.91
C GLN A 126 -9.43 -19.32 -8.26
N MET A 127 -9.61 -20.63 -8.41
CA MET A 127 -8.54 -21.54 -8.85
C MET A 127 -8.04 -21.17 -10.25
N ARG A 128 -8.96 -20.97 -11.20
CA ARG A 128 -8.62 -20.56 -12.58
C ARG A 128 -7.88 -19.23 -12.63
N THR A 129 -8.29 -18.28 -11.79
CA THR A 129 -7.61 -16.98 -11.67
C THR A 129 -6.18 -17.17 -11.18
N LEU A 130 -5.96 -18.05 -10.19
CA LEU A 130 -4.62 -18.35 -9.69
C LEU A 130 -3.75 -19.08 -10.73
N ASP A 131 -4.33 -19.93 -11.56
CA ASP A 131 -3.61 -20.58 -12.66
C ASP A 131 -3.13 -19.54 -13.69
N GLN A 132 -3.98 -18.57 -14.05
CA GLN A 132 -3.59 -17.45 -14.92
C GLN A 132 -2.47 -16.61 -14.30
N ILE A 133 -2.54 -16.33 -13.00
CA ILE A 133 -1.48 -15.61 -12.28
C ILE A 133 -0.18 -16.42 -12.27
N ARG A 134 -0.25 -17.76 -12.15
CA ARG A 134 0.93 -18.62 -12.23
C ARG A 134 1.60 -18.52 -13.60
N GLU A 135 0.83 -18.52 -14.69
CA GLU A 135 1.40 -18.33 -16.03
C GLU A 135 2.03 -16.95 -16.21
N GLN A 136 1.40 -15.90 -15.67
CA GLN A 136 1.99 -14.56 -15.67
C GLN A 136 3.29 -14.49 -14.86
N LEU A 137 3.37 -15.18 -13.72
CA LEU A 137 4.59 -15.25 -12.90
C LEU A 137 5.77 -15.86 -13.65
N LYS A 138 5.56 -16.83 -14.54
CA LYS A 138 6.65 -17.41 -15.36
C LYS A 138 7.29 -16.41 -16.30
N THR A 139 6.54 -15.40 -16.74
CA THR A 139 7.03 -14.35 -17.63
C THR A 139 7.83 -13.27 -16.91
N GLN A 140 7.74 -13.22 -15.57
CA GLN A 140 8.41 -12.19 -14.78
C GLN A 140 9.76 -12.68 -14.23
N THR A 141 10.81 -11.92 -14.49
CA THR A 141 12.19 -12.24 -14.07
C THR A 141 12.40 -12.22 -12.57
N ASP A 142 11.61 -11.43 -11.84
CA ASP A 142 11.74 -11.26 -10.39
C ASP A 142 10.94 -12.30 -9.57
N GLY A 143 10.15 -13.15 -10.22
CA GLY A 143 9.33 -14.18 -9.56
C GLY A 143 8.24 -13.63 -8.63
N GLN A 144 7.90 -12.34 -8.76
CA GLN A 144 6.91 -11.63 -7.94
C GLN A 144 6.00 -10.77 -8.80
N LEU A 145 4.69 -10.90 -8.60
CA LEU A 145 3.68 -10.12 -9.31
C LEU A 145 2.80 -9.33 -8.34
N SER A 146 2.75 -8.00 -8.51
CA SER A 146 1.80 -7.13 -7.82
C SER A 146 0.65 -6.75 -8.73
N MET A 147 -0.59 -6.97 -8.28
CA MET A 147 -1.79 -6.59 -9.04
C MET A 147 -2.21 -5.13 -8.87
N THR A 148 -1.58 -4.37 -7.97
CA THR A 148 -1.98 -2.97 -7.70
C THR A 148 -0.99 -1.97 -8.28
N ASP A 149 0.30 -2.22 -8.09
CA ASP A 149 1.36 -1.33 -8.54
C ASP A 149 2.56 -2.20 -8.98
N PRO A 150 2.89 -2.27 -10.29
CA PRO A 150 4.01 -3.05 -10.80
C PRO A 150 5.35 -2.73 -10.12
N ASP A 151 5.54 -1.49 -9.68
CA ASP A 151 6.79 -1.04 -9.04
C ASP A 151 6.84 -1.38 -7.54
N ALA A 152 5.73 -1.84 -6.95
CA ALA A 152 5.64 -2.16 -5.52
C ALA A 152 6.09 -3.60 -5.18
N CYS A 153 6.68 -4.32 -6.12
CA CYS A 153 7.30 -5.61 -5.85
C CYS A 153 8.49 -5.45 -4.89
N SER A 154 8.62 -6.36 -3.93
CA SER A 154 9.70 -6.31 -2.95
C SER A 154 11.03 -6.62 -3.63
N ARG A 155 11.78 -5.58 -4.00
CA ARG A 155 13.15 -5.74 -4.49
C ARG A 155 14.03 -6.20 -3.35
N THR A 156 14.23 -7.51 -3.25
CA THR A 156 15.38 -8.05 -2.52
C THR A 156 16.63 -7.49 -3.18
N ARG A 157 17.44 -6.71 -2.44
CA ARG A 157 18.75 -6.25 -2.90
C ARG A 157 19.69 -7.46 -3.03
N LEU A 158 19.54 -8.24 -4.08
CA LEU A 158 20.52 -9.22 -4.54
C LEU A 158 20.96 -8.76 -5.93
N GLY A 159 21.83 -7.75 -5.98
CA GLY A 159 22.25 -7.18 -7.27
C GLY A 159 23.06 -5.88 -7.25
N MET A 160 23.52 -5.39 -6.10
CA MET A 160 24.65 -4.44 -6.07
C MET A 160 25.82 -5.14 -5.41
N ARG A 161 26.57 -5.92 -6.21
CA ARG A 161 28.00 -6.10 -5.94
C ARG A 161 28.67 -4.85 -6.50
N ALA A 162 29.15 -4.00 -5.59
CA ALA A 162 30.19 -3.03 -5.90
C ALA A 162 31.53 -3.77 -6.05
#